data_AF-A0A660L4G0-F1
#
_entry.id   AF-A0A660L4G0-F1
#
_cell.length_a   1.000
_cell.length_b   1.000
_cell.length_c   1.000
_cell.angle_alpha   90.00
_cell.angle_beta   90.00
_cell.angle_gamma   90.00
#
_symmetry.space_group_name_H-M   'P 1'
#
loop_
_entity.id
_entity.type
_entity.pdbx_description
1 polymer ?
#
loop_
_entity_poly.entity_id
_entity_poly.type
_entity_poly.pdbx_seq_one_letter_code
_entity_poly.pdbx_strand_id
1 'polypeptide(L)'
;MIYLLLCAWFGLATGLIGRVRGSSFFIWFAIGVVVPVIGLAIALLYRSDRDEVRRQCPTCGKLVKLHDQMCMRCGTDLDFPDFAVEPESAAAQR
;
A
#
# COMPACT_ATOMS: atom_id res chain seq x y z
N MET A 1 10.86 -10.73 -29.32
CA MET A 1 11.48 -11.39 -28.14
C MET A 1 11.99 -10.37 -27.13
N ILE A 2 12.86 -9.42 -27.51
CA ILE A 2 13.45 -8.46 -26.57
C ILE A 2 12.44 -7.57 -25.83
N TYR A 3 11.35 -7.15 -26.50
CA TYR A 3 10.29 -6.36 -25.89
C TYR A 3 9.58 -7.11 -24.75
N LEU A 4 9.29 -8.40 -24.94
CA LEU A 4 8.64 -9.21 -23.90
C LEU A 4 9.54 -9.40 -22.68
N LEU A 5 10.85 -9.55 -22.88
CA LEU A 5 11.82 -9.61 -21.79
C LEU A 5 11.90 -8.29 -21.01
N LEU A 6 11.88 -7.15 -21.72
CA LEU A 6 11.82 -5.84 -21.08
C LEU A 6 10.54 -5.67 -20.25
N CYS A 7 9.37 -5.96 -20.82
CA CYS A 7 8.10 -5.90 -20.09
C CYS A 7 8.10 -6.81 -18.86
N ALA A 8 8.63 -8.04 -18.96
CA ALA A 8 8.73 -8.96 -17.83
C ALA A 8 9.64 -8.40 -16.73
N TRP A 9 10.81 -7.85 -17.08
CA TRP A 9 11.76 -7.30 -16.10
C TRP A 9 11.21 -6.04 -15.41
N PHE A 10 10.65 -5.10 -16.17
CA PHE A 10 9.98 -3.92 -15.61
C PHE A 10 8.79 -4.31 -14.75
N GLY A 11 7.98 -5.28 -15.18
CA GLY A 11 6.89 -5.84 -14.38
C GLY A 11 7.37 -6.39 -13.04
N LEU A 12 8.40 -7.23 -13.04
CA LEU A 12 8.97 -7.80 -11.82
C LEU A 12 9.53 -6.73 -10.88
N ALA A 13 10.30 -5.77 -11.40
CA ALA A 13 10.84 -4.67 -10.61
C ALA A 13 9.73 -3.81 -9.99
N THR A 14 8.73 -3.43 -10.78
CA THR A 14 7.57 -2.63 -10.34
C THR A 14 6.76 -3.38 -9.27
N GLY A 15 6.48 -4.68 -9.51
CA GLY A 15 5.76 -5.53 -8.57
C GLY A 15 6.48 -5.66 -7.22
N LEU A 16 7.81 -5.85 -7.23
CA LEU A 16 8.60 -5.98 -6.01
C LEU A 16 8.58 -4.66 -5.20
N ILE A 17 8.80 -3.52 -5.85
CA ILE A 17 8.75 -2.20 -5.21
C ILE A 17 7.37 -1.94 -4.61
N GLY A 18 6.30 -2.22 -5.35
CA GLY A 18 4.93 -2.09 -4.86
C GLY A 18 4.66 -2.93 -3.62
N ARG A 19 5.20 -4.17 -3.56
CA ARG A 19 5.08 -5.06 -2.40
C ARG A 19 5.80 -4.54 -1.17
N VAL A 20 7.02 -4.01 -1.33
CA VAL A 20 7.80 -3.42 -0.22
C VAL A 20 7.02 -2.24 0.38
N ARG A 21 6.39 -1.42 -0.46
CA ARG A 21 5.53 -0.28 -0.05
C ARG A 21 4.17 -0.67 0.57
N GLY A 22 3.92 -1.96 0.81
CA GLY A 22 2.71 -2.45 1.48
C GLY A 22 1.51 -2.70 0.54
N SER A 23 1.66 -2.50 -0.77
CA SER A 23 0.62 -2.78 -1.76
C SER A 23 0.71 -4.20 -2.33
N SER A 24 -0.31 -4.64 -3.06
CA SER A 24 -0.32 -5.97 -3.68
C SER A 24 0.67 -6.10 -4.84
N PHE A 25 1.47 -7.17 -4.82
CA PHE A 25 2.47 -7.46 -5.86
C PHE A 25 1.84 -7.59 -7.26
N PHE A 26 0.72 -8.31 -7.38
CA PHE A 26 0.11 -8.64 -8.66
C PHE A 26 -0.44 -7.42 -9.40
N ILE A 27 -1.01 -6.44 -8.69
CA ILE A 27 -1.51 -5.21 -9.31
C ILE A 27 -0.33 -4.40 -9.88
N TRP A 28 0.71 -4.19 -9.07
CA TRP A 28 1.90 -3.44 -9.51
C TRP A 28 2.69 -4.16 -10.61
N PHE A 29 2.74 -5.49 -10.58
CA PHE A 29 3.31 -6.28 -11.66
C PHE A 29 2.54 -6.05 -12.97
N ALA A 30 1.20 -6.16 -12.93
CA ALA A 30 0.37 -5.93 -14.11
C ALA A 30 0.55 -4.51 -14.68
N ILE A 31 0.59 -3.49 -13.81
CA ILE A 31 0.87 -2.10 -14.21
C ILE A 31 2.24 -1.99 -14.88
N GLY A 32 3.29 -2.58 -14.31
CA GLY A 32 4.65 -2.54 -14.87
C GLY A 32 4.82 -3.30 -16.19
N VAL A 33 4.01 -4.33 -16.43
CA VAL A 33 3.98 -5.07 -17.72
C VAL A 33 3.24 -4.27 -18.80
N VAL A 34 2.08 -3.69 -18.46
CA VAL A 34 1.21 -2.97 -19.42
C VAL A 34 1.78 -1.61 -19.77
N VAL A 35 2.30 -0.88 -18.78
CA VAL A 35 2.90 0.44 -18.96
C VAL A 35 4.31 0.44 -18.33
N PRO A 36 5.31 -0.13 -19.04
CA PRO A 36 6.70 -0.12 -18.57
C PRO A 36 7.20 1.32 -18.36
N VAL A 37 8.35 1.49 -17.70
CA VAL A 37 8.96 2.79 -17.34
C VAL A 37 8.05 3.68 -16.47
N ILE A 38 6.88 4.08 -16.95
CA ILE A 38 5.86 4.84 -16.22
C ILE A 38 5.38 4.05 -14.99
N GLY A 39 5.05 2.77 -15.13
CA GLY A 39 4.64 1.94 -14.00
C GLY A 39 5.69 1.87 -12.90
N LEU A 40 6.96 1.76 -13.29
CA LEU A 40 8.10 1.79 -12.36
C LEU A 40 8.26 3.15 -11.70
N ALA A 41 8.19 4.24 -12.48
CA ALA A 41 8.27 5.60 -11.95
C ALA A 41 7.16 5.88 -10.94
N ILE A 42 5.92 5.47 -11.25
CA ILE A 42 4.79 5.58 -10.33
C ILE A 42 5.06 4.73 -9.07
N ALA A 43 5.52 3.48 -9.19
CA ALA A 43 5.83 2.64 -8.02
C ALA A 43 6.93 3.24 -7.14
N LEU A 44 7.91 3.94 -7.73
CA LEU A 44 8.95 4.64 -6.98
C LEU A 44 8.43 5.88 -6.25
N LEU A 45 7.52 6.65 -6.87
CA LEU A 45 6.93 7.85 -6.28
C LEU A 45 5.71 7.55 -5.39
N TYR A 46 5.18 6.33 -5.45
CA TYR A 46 4.00 5.93 -4.69
C TYR A 46 4.26 6.00 -3.19
N ARG A 47 3.35 6.66 -2.47
CA ARG A 47 3.42 6.75 -1.01
C ARG A 47 3.31 5.36 -0.39
N SER A 48 4.18 5.06 0.58
CA SER A 48 4.13 3.79 1.29
C SER A 48 2.88 3.73 2.17
N ASP A 49 2.14 2.63 2.03
CA ASP A 49 0.93 2.40 2.81
C ASP A 49 1.25 1.98 4.25
N ARG A 50 2.49 1.53 4.49
CA ARG A 50 3.01 1.16 5.82
C ARG A 50 3.31 2.39 6.70
N ASP A 51 3.58 3.54 6.08
CA ASP A 51 3.86 4.80 6.78
C ASP A 51 2.59 5.52 7.23
N GLU A 52 1.42 4.96 6.90
CA GLU A 52 0.15 5.52 7.31
C GLU A 52 -0.13 5.27 8.79
N VAL A 53 -0.47 6.35 9.49
CA VAL A 53 -0.91 6.34 10.90
C VAL A 53 -2.19 5.52 11.05
N ARG A 54 -2.33 4.82 12.18
CA ARG A 54 -3.44 3.91 12.44
C ARG A 54 -4.32 4.41 13.56
N ARG A 55 -5.52 3.87 13.65
CA ARG A 55 -6.45 4.07 14.76
C ARG A 55 -7.14 2.78 15.12
N GLN A 56 -7.64 2.69 16.34
CA GLN A 56 -8.45 1.58 16.77
C GLN A 56 -9.94 1.89 16.56
N CYS A 57 -10.67 1.00 15.91
CA CYS A 57 -12.12 1.13 15.78
C CYS A 57 -12.78 1.05 17.17
N PRO A 58 -13.62 2.02 17.55
CA PRO A 58 -14.23 2.07 18.89
C PRO A 58 -15.23 0.95 19.14
N THR A 59 -15.82 0.36 18.09
CA THR A 59 -16.83 -0.70 18.23
C THR A 59 -16.21 -2.10 18.27
N CYS A 60 -15.35 -2.44 17.31
CA CYS A 60 -14.82 -3.81 17.17
C CYS A 60 -13.35 -3.96 17.54
N GLY A 61 -12.66 -2.88 17.91
CA GLY A 61 -11.27 -2.89 18.32
C GLY A 61 -10.25 -3.15 17.19
N LYS A 62 -10.69 -3.25 15.92
CA LYS A 62 -9.79 -3.46 14.78
C LYS A 62 -8.90 -2.24 14.56
N LEU A 63 -7.60 -2.46 14.34
CA LEU A 63 -6.69 -1.44 13.84
C LEU A 63 -6.96 -1.19 12.35
N VAL A 64 -7.26 0.06 12.02
CA VAL A 64 -7.59 0.54 10.68
C VAL A 64 -6.73 1.76 10.37
N LYS A 65 -6.62 2.14 9.10
CA LYS A 65 -5.84 3.33 8.73
C LYS A 65 -6.61 4.59 9.11
N LEU A 66 -5.87 5.67 9.38
CA LEU A 66 -6.49 6.91 9.83
C LEU A 66 -7.44 7.51 8.78
N HIS A 67 -7.13 7.37 7.48
CA HIS A 67 -7.98 7.87 6.39
C HIS A 67 -9.24 7.04 6.10
N ASP A 68 -9.37 5.83 6.66
CA ASP A 68 -10.52 4.95 6.41
C ASP A 68 -11.80 5.58 6.98
N GLN A 69 -12.71 6.10 6.16
CA GLN A 69 -13.93 6.77 6.68
C GLN A 69 -14.86 5.84 7.47
N MET A 70 -14.85 4.54 7.15
CA MET A 70 -15.70 3.52 7.74
C MET A 70 -14.88 2.27 8.02
N CYS A 71 -15.18 1.57 9.11
CA CYS A 71 -14.54 0.31 9.43
C CYS A 71 -15.03 -0.80 8.49
N MET A 72 -14.17 -1.26 7.58
CA MET A 72 -14.46 -2.36 6.65
C MET A 72 -14.69 -3.74 7.32
N ARG A 73 -14.75 -3.82 8.67
CA ARG A 73 -15.06 -5.05 9.41
C ARG A 73 -16.46 -5.03 10.04
N CYS A 74 -16.82 -3.95 10.75
CA CYS A 74 -18.09 -3.85 11.47
C CYS A 74 -19.04 -2.80 10.89
N GLY A 75 -18.57 -1.97 9.96
CA GLY A 75 -19.36 -0.91 9.33
C GLY A 75 -19.61 0.32 10.18
N THR A 76 -18.90 0.48 11.29
CA THR A 76 -18.95 1.73 12.07
C THR A 76 -18.27 2.84 11.29
N ASP A 77 -18.93 4.00 11.15
CA ASP A 77 -18.30 5.23 10.67
C ASP A 77 -17.26 5.73 11.67
N LEU A 78 -16.14 6.22 11.17
CA LEU A 78 -14.95 6.47 11.97
C LEU A 78 -14.60 7.96 11.98
N ASP A 79 -15.02 8.66 13.02
CA ASP A 79 -14.67 10.06 13.29
C ASP A 79 -13.18 10.25 13.64
N PHE A 80 -12.68 11.47 13.48
CA PHE A 80 -11.29 11.79 13.76
C PHE A 80 -10.93 11.50 15.24
N PRO A 81 -9.94 10.65 15.52
CA PRO A 81 -9.66 10.21 16.89
C PRO A 81 -8.78 11.22 17.64
N ASP A 82 -8.96 11.32 18.97
CA ASP A 82 -8.08 12.11 19.83
C ASP A 82 -6.67 11.51 19.94
N PHE A 83 -6.57 10.19 19.84
CA PHE A 83 -5.32 9.43 19.93
C PHE A 83 -5.12 8.59 18.67
N ALA A 84 -3.94 8.71 18.07
CA ALA A 84 -3.54 7.94 16.90
C ALA A 84 -2.42 6.96 17.26
N VAL A 85 -2.45 5.79 16.62
CA VAL A 85 -1.46 4.73 16.77
C VAL A 85 -0.35 4.94 15.73
N GLU A 86 0.89 4.75 16.14
CA GLU A 86 2.06 4.89 15.28
C GLU A 86 1.97 4.01 14.01
N PRO A 87 2.59 4.45 12.89
CA PRO A 87 2.54 3.69 11.64
C PRO A 87 3.25 2.34 11.75
N GLU A 88 2.87 1.40 10.87
CA GLU A 88 3.43 0.04 10.86
C GLU A 88 4.95 0.05 10.61
N SER A 89 5.42 0.97 9.77
CA SER A 89 6.84 1.10 9.46
C SER A 89 7.69 1.49 10.67
N ALA A 90 7.15 2.30 11.60
CA ALA A 90 7.84 2.67 12.83
C ALA A 90 7.91 1.50 13.81
N ALA A 91 6.82 0.72 13.92
CA ALA A 91 6.79 -0.47 14.76
C ALA A 91 7.72 -1.58 14.25
N ALA A 92 7.83 -1.76 12.93
CA ALA A 92 8.67 -2.80 12.32
C ALA A 92 10.19 -2.53 12.42
N GLN A 93 10.58 -1.30 12.79
CA GLN A 93 11.99 -0.91 12.95
C GLN A 93 12.54 -1.16 14.37
N ARG A 94 11.68 -1.48 15.34
CA ARG A 94 12.05 -1.82 16.73
C ARG A 94 12.27 -3.32 16.88
#